data_AF-A0A358QR24-F1
#
_entry.id   AF-A0A358QR24-F1
#
_cell.length_a   1.000
_cell.length_b   1.000
_cell.length_c   1.000
_cell.angle_alpha   90.00
_cell.angle_beta   90.00
_cell.angle_gamma   90.00
#
_symmetry.space_group_name_H-M   'P 1'
#
loop_
_entity.id
_entity.type
_entity.pdbx_description
1 polymer ?
#
loop_
_entity_poly.entity_id
_entity_poly.type
_entity_poly.pdbx_seq_one_letter_code
_entity_poly.pdbx_strand_id
1 'polypeptide(L)' 'MQEVRCTHCGKLLGLIEGTYKIKCPRCKTMNIYLEKLDMTVKVDNSLN' A
#
# COMPACT_ATOMS: atom_id res chain seq x y z
N MET A 1 -9.09 5.53 -4.83
CA MET A 1 -9.24 5.30 -3.37
C MET A 1 -9.63 3.84 -3.13
N GLN A 2 -8.96 3.13 -2.21
CA GLN A 2 -9.18 1.68 -1.97
C GLN A 2 -9.62 1.39 -0.53
N GLU A 3 -10.44 0.34 -0.35
CA GLU A 3 -10.77 -0.18 0.98
C GLU A 3 -9.57 -0.87 1.62
N VAL A 4 -9.12 -0.33 2.75
CA VAL A 4 -8.07 -0.93 3.55
C VAL A 4 -8.69 -1.68 4.71
N ARG A 5 -8.48 -2.99 4.73
CA ARG A 5 -8.91 -3.89 5.80
C ARG A 5 -7.71 -4.40 6.57
N CYS A 6 -7.88 -4.66 7.85
CA CYS A 6 -6.85 -5.27 8.66
C CYS A 6 -6.56 -6.69 8.15
N THR A 7 -5.29 -6.96 7.86
CA THR A 7 -4.79 -8.26 7.38
C THR A 7 -5.03 -9.40 8.36
N HIS A 8 -5.11 -9.10 9.66
CA HIS A 8 -5.27 -10.12 10.70
C HIS A 8 -6.74 -10.39 11.06
N CYS A 9 -7.62 -9.38 11.11
CA CYS A 9 -9.00 -9.56 11.59
C CYS A 9 -10.10 -9.06 10.64
N GLY A 10 -9.75 -8.60 9.45
CA GLY A 10 -10.70 -8.15 8.42
C GLY A 10 -11.45 -6.85 8.72
N LYS A 11 -11.24 -6.21 9.88
CA LYS A 11 -11.89 -4.94 10.23
C LYS A 11 -11.50 -3.86 9.21
N LEU A 12 -12.49 -3.13 8.69
CA LEU A 12 -12.26 -1.94 7.87
C LEU A 12 -11.50 -0.89 8.69
N LEU A 13 -10.38 -0.43 8.14
CA LEU A 13 -9.52 0.58 8.75
C LEU A 13 -9.75 1.96 8.12
N GLY A 14 -10.16 2.00 6.86
CA GLY A 14 -10.53 3.23 6.15
C GLY A 14 -10.51 3.04 4.64
N LEU A 15 -10.80 4.13 3.93
CA LEU A 15 -10.57 4.28 2.50
C LEU A 15 -9.30 5.10 2.32
N ILE A 16 -8.26 4.54 1.70
CA ILE A 16 -6.93 5.16 1.65
C ILE A 16 -6.42 5.20 0.21
N GLU A 17 -5.66 6.23 -0.10
CA GLU A 17 -4.84 6.38 -1.31
C GLU A 17 -3.37 6.52 -0.89
N GLY A 18 -2.47 5.90 -1.65
CA GLY A 18 -1.04 5.94 -1.39
C GLY A 18 -0.54 5.05 -0.24
N THR A 19 0.60 5.43 0.32
CA THR A 19 1.33 4.69 1.36
C THR A 19 0.71 4.90 2.74
N TYR A 20 0.59 3.84 3.55
CA TYR A 20 0.05 3.93 4.90
C TYR A 20 0.72 3.01 5.93
N LYS A 21 0.63 3.43 7.20
CA LYS A 21 0.95 2.63 8.39
C LYS A 21 -0.10 2.87 9.45
N ILE A 22 -0.93 1.86 9.73
CA ILE A 22 -2.08 1.98 10.63
C ILE A 22 -2.15 0.81 11.62
N LYS A 23 -2.29 1.15 12.90
CA LYS A 23 -2.54 0.16 13.95
C LYS A 23 -4.02 -0.18 13.98
N CYS A 24 -4.36 -1.47 13.88
CA CYS A 24 -5.75 -1.91 14.01
C CYS A 24 -6.25 -1.61 15.44
N PRO A 25 -7.34 -0.85 15.62
CA PRO A 25 -7.85 -0.55 16.97
C PRO A 25 -8.41 -1.80 17.66
N ARG A 26 -8.85 -2.80 16.89
CA ARG A 26 -9.44 -4.07 17.39
C ARG A 26 -8.39 -5.07 17.85
N CYS A 27 -7.50 -5.51 16.96
CA CYS A 27 -6.54 -6.59 17.25
C CYS A 27 -5.10 -6.11 17.45
N LYS A 28 -4.86 -4.79 17.36
CA LYS A 28 -3.55 -4.14 17.56
C LYS A 28 -2.46 -4.48 16.52
N THR A 29 -2.73 -5.32 15.52
CA THR A 29 -1.85 -5.57 14.38
C THR A 29 -1.48 -4.26 13.67
N MET A 30 -0.20 -4.10 13.35
CA MET A 30 0.31 -3.02 12.52
C MET A 30 0.16 -3.39 11.04
N ASN A 31 -0.59 -2.60 10.28
CA ASN A 31 -0.79 -2.82 8.85
C ASN A 31 0.02 -1.76 8.09
N ILE A 32 0.85 -2.21 7.15
CA ILE A 32 1.75 -1.35 6.37
C ILE A 32 1.51 -1.67 4.90
N TYR A 33 1.36 -0.63 4.09
CA TYR A 33 1.32 -0.73 2.64
C TYR A 33 2.16 0.39 2.07
N LEU A 34 3.09 0.02 1.19
CA LEU A 34 3.92 0.94 0.44
C LEU A 34 3.37 0.95 -0.97
N GLU A 35 2.98 2.13 -1.46
CA GLU A 35 2.60 2.28 -2.86
C GLU A 35 3.82 1.93 -3.72
N LYS A 36 3.66 0.97 -4.61
CA LYS A 36 4.71 0.67 -5.58
C LYS A 36 4.77 1.86 -6.52
N LEU A 37 5.86 2.60 -6.48
CA LEU A 37 6.21 3.48 -7.59
C LEU A 37 6.42 2.56 -8.79
N ASP A 38 5.50 2.59 -9.75
CA ASP A 38 5.69 2.00 -11.07
C ASP A 38 6.87 2.70 -11.74
N MET A 39 8.08 2.25 -11.42
CA MET A 39 9.31 2.64 -12.11
C MET A 39 9.28 1.98 -13.48
N THR A 40 8.56 2.58 -14.42
CA THR A 40 8.73 2.32 -15.85
C THR A 40 10.10 2.86 -16.23
N VAL A 41 11.14 2.05 -16.05
CA VAL A 41 12.46 2.35 -16.60
C VAL A 41 12.31 2.32 -18.11
N LYS A 42 12.24 3.51 -18.73
CA LYS A 42 12.48 3.65 -20.16
C LYS A 42 13.95 3.33 -20.38
N VAL A 43 14.24 2.08 -20.74
CA VAL A 43 15.55 1.71 -21.28
C VAL A 43 15.60 2.23 -22.72
N ASP A 44 16.01 3.49 -22.89
CA ASP A 44 16.32 4.02 -24.22
C ASP A 44 17.63 3.38 -24.69
N ASN A 45 17.52 2.25 -25.39
CA ASN A 45 18.63 1.59 -26.08
C ASN A 45 18.97 2.36 -27.36
N SER A 46 19.74 3.44 -27.22
CA SER A 46 20.39 4.12 -28.34
C SER A 46 21.83 3.60 -28.47
N LEU A 47 21.97 2.43 -29.11
CA LEU A 47 23.25 2.01 -29.70
C LEU A 47 23.37 2.72 -31.06
N ASN A 48 24.21 3.75 -31.11
CA ASN A 48 24.81 4.28 -32.34
C ASN A 48 26.32 4.36 -32.12
#